data_AF-A0AAD9GRN3-F1
#
_entry.id   AF-A0AAD9GRN3-F1
#
_cell.length_a   1.000
_cell.length_b   1.000
_cell.length_c   1.000
_cell.angle_alpha   90.00
_cell.angle_beta   90.00
_cell.angle_gamma   90.00
#
_symmetry.space_group_name_H-M   'P 1'
#
loop_
_entity.id
_entity.type
_entity.pdbx_description
1 polymer ?
#
loop_
_entity_poly.entity_id
_entity_poly.type
_entity_poly.pdbx_seq_one_letter_code
_entity_poly.pdbx_strand_id
1 'polypeptide(L)'
;MNFSLGEGDSEDEAFAPDDEADDDVFAAASDESDFEDLEPKPKKARVSPKKSPAKKIKSASVVKKTAASKAKATSAKSIQAKASSAVKKSPAAPKPKPMNAGDAEAAVLDYMRKTNRPYSLLNVFENMHRAIAKPSLTKLLDNLVAKEELVSKTYGKAKIYYMNQNNLPVPSEAEHLALEEQIKTVTADCAASEQELKNAEATLSGITLQISDADLDAALKQLDEEAATLEKKVETLDQPDRSPVSPGRKDALKRKFTTYRTAWVQRKRIAMDGVNQIADGMEKKTKAVLDLVGVETDEEAGIKELPTI
;
A
#
# COMPACT_ATOMS: atom_id res chain seq x y z
N MET A 1 38.85 24.65 5.54
CA MET A 1 40.02 24.17 4.77
C MET A 1 39.49 23.12 3.81
N ASN A 2 39.71 23.28 2.51
CA ASN A 2 39.24 22.34 1.47
C ASN A 2 40.36 21.39 1.05
N PHE A 3 39.99 20.14 0.77
CA PHE A 3 40.68 19.19 -0.12
C PHE A 3 39.54 18.48 -0.85
N SER A 4 39.15 18.81 -2.09
CA SER A 4 39.88 18.92 -3.37
C SER A 4 40.34 17.56 -3.88
N LEU A 5 39.76 17.14 -5.02
CA LEU A 5 40.14 15.94 -5.76
C LEU A 5 41.58 16.02 -6.28
N GLY A 6 42.18 14.86 -6.48
CA GLY A 6 43.30 14.63 -7.39
C GLY A 6 42.98 13.38 -8.22
N GLU A 7 42.98 13.54 -9.54
CA GLU A 7 42.66 12.52 -10.55
C GLU A 7 43.81 12.53 -11.57
N GLY A 8 44.25 11.36 -12.06
CA GLY A 8 45.21 11.28 -13.16
C GLY A 8 46.17 10.09 -13.13
N ASP A 9 46.20 9.39 -14.27
CA ASP A 9 47.28 8.51 -14.80
C ASP A 9 47.72 7.25 -14.04
N SER A 10 48.25 6.20 -14.69
CA SER A 10 48.09 5.64 -16.06
C SER A 10 49.07 4.47 -16.18
N GLU A 11 48.67 3.32 -16.75
CA GLU A 11 49.50 2.20 -17.29
C GLU A 11 48.56 0.97 -17.34
N ASP A 12 47.85 0.68 -18.44
CA ASP A 12 48.32 0.03 -19.67
C ASP A 12 49.07 -1.31 -19.45
N GLU A 13 48.30 -2.39 -19.31
CA GLU A 13 48.74 -3.77 -19.53
C GLU A 13 47.79 -4.45 -20.54
N ALA A 14 48.20 -4.42 -21.81
CA ALA A 14 47.41 -4.90 -22.94
C ALA A 14 47.54 -6.42 -23.10
N PHE A 15 46.66 -7.19 -22.44
CA PHE A 15 46.58 -8.64 -22.63
C PHE A 15 46.00 -8.97 -24.02
N ALA A 16 46.87 -9.22 -24.99
CA ALA A 16 46.49 -9.69 -26.32
C ALA A 16 45.95 -11.14 -26.26
N PRO A 17 44.75 -11.42 -26.81
CA PRO A 17 44.35 -12.78 -27.14
C PRO A 17 44.99 -13.17 -28.47
N ASP A 18 45.64 -14.33 -28.47
CA ASP A 18 46.31 -14.91 -29.64
C ASP A 18 45.31 -15.35 -30.73
N ASP A 19 45.75 -15.32 -31.98
CA ASP A 19 44.94 -15.53 -33.18
C ASP A 19 45.32 -16.86 -33.85
N GLU A 20 44.60 -17.93 -33.51
CA GLU A 20 44.59 -19.17 -34.30
C GLU A 20 43.16 -19.49 -34.76
N ALA A 21 42.88 -19.06 -35.99
CA ALA A 21 41.89 -19.71 -36.83
C ALA A 21 42.44 -21.05 -37.34
N ASP A 22 41.62 -22.09 -37.31
CA ASP A 22 41.78 -23.23 -38.20
C ASP A 22 40.39 -23.71 -38.64
N ASP A 23 40.26 -23.93 -39.95
CA ASP A 23 38.96 -23.98 -40.64
C ASP A 23 38.34 -25.40 -40.72
N ASP A 24 37.01 -25.38 -40.82
CA ASP A 24 36.21 -26.11 -41.81
C ASP A 24 35.49 -27.47 -41.56
N VAL A 25 34.30 -27.51 -42.15
CA VAL A 25 33.36 -28.62 -42.51
C VAL A 25 32.96 -29.70 -41.48
N PHE A 26 31.72 -29.62 -41.00
CA PHE A 26 30.64 -30.43 -41.62
C PHE A 26 29.26 -29.77 -41.48
N ALA A 27 28.53 -29.69 -42.60
CA ALA A 27 27.22 -29.05 -42.67
C ALA A 27 26.06 -30.03 -42.43
N ALA A 28 25.03 -29.58 -41.69
CA ALA A 28 23.67 -30.12 -41.77
C ALA A 28 22.67 -28.97 -41.57
N ALA A 29 21.69 -28.89 -42.46
CA ALA A 29 20.80 -27.72 -42.61
C ALA A 29 19.50 -27.80 -41.79
N SER A 30 18.72 -26.71 -41.88
CA SER A 30 17.33 -26.53 -41.39
C SER A 30 17.21 -26.32 -39.86
N ASP A 31 16.65 -25.22 -39.38
CA ASP A 31 15.30 -24.74 -39.71
C ASP A 31 15.15 -23.20 -39.62
N GLU A 32 14.25 -22.62 -40.42
CA GLU A 32 13.95 -21.18 -40.46
C GLU A 32 12.79 -20.81 -39.51
N SER A 33 12.99 -19.83 -38.61
CA SER A 33 11.96 -18.82 -38.28
C SER A 33 12.45 -17.76 -37.28
N ASP A 34 13.03 -16.70 -37.83
CA ASP A 34 12.57 -15.31 -37.67
C ASP A 34 12.09 -14.84 -36.27
N PHE A 35 12.93 -14.02 -35.62
CA PHE A 35 12.54 -13.13 -34.51
C PHE A 35 13.28 -11.79 -34.65
N GLU A 36 12.74 -10.88 -35.46
CA GLU A 36 13.18 -9.49 -35.48
C GLU A 36 12.75 -8.75 -34.19
N ASP A 37 13.73 -8.23 -33.45
CA ASP A 37 13.53 -7.21 -32.41
C ASP A 37 14.16 -5.89 -32.86
N LEU A 38 13.33 -4.91 -33.22
CA LEU A 38 13.75 -3.56 -33.64
C LEU A 38 12.78 -2.48 -33.14
N GLU A 39 13.16 -1.79 -32.07
CA GLU A 39 12.74 -0.41 -31.78
C GLU A 39 13.83 0.56 -32.31
N PRO A 40 13.53 1.79 -32.81
CA PRO A 40 13.01 2.85 -31.92
C PRO A 40 12.21 4.06 -32.51
N LYS A 41 11.19 4.50 -31.75
CA LYS A 41 10.74 5.91 -31.55
C LYS A 41 10.19 6.70 -32.79
N PRO A 42 9.71 7.96 -32.64
CA PRO A 42 8.56 8.41 -31.82
C PRO A 42 7.56 9.31 -32.60
N LYS A 43 6.30 9.51 -32.14
CA LYS A 43 5.55 10.79 -32.29
C LYS A 43 4.22 10.91 -31.52
N LYS A 44 3.86 12.17 -31.27
CA LYS A 44 2.94 12.75 -30.28
C LYS A 44 1.41 12.50 -30.47
N ALA A 45 0.74 12.35 -29.32
CA ALA A 45 -0.48 13.04 -28.87
C ALA A 45 -1.87 12.87 -29.56
N ARG A 46 -2.85 12.37 -28.79
CA ARG A 46 -4.27 12.82 -28.81
C ARG A 46 -5.00 12.51 -27.50
N VAL A 47 -6.02 13.32 -27.16
CA VAL A 47 -6.69 13.32 -25.84
C VAL A 47 -8.18 12.96 -25.91
N SER A 48 -8.63 12.05 -25.03
CA SER A 48 -9.94 12.06 -24.33
C SER A 48 -9.98 10.98 -23.22
N PRO A 49 -10.67 11.16 -22.07
CA PRO A 49 -10.50 10.26 -20.92
C PRO A 49 -11.75 9.42 -20.56
N LYS A 50 -11.58 8.30 -19.83
CA LYS A 50 -12.59 7.79 -18.88
C LYS A 50 -12.09 6.71 -17.89
N LYS A 51 -12.39 6.94 -16.61
CA LYS A 51 -12.61 6.01 -15.48
C LYS A 51 -11.58 4.90 -15.15
N SER A 52 -10.79 5.17 -14.11
CA SER A 52 -10.69 4.47 -12.79
C SER A 52 -10.76 2.92 -12.68
N PRO A 53 -10.02 2.29 -11.74
CA PRO A 53 -9.27 1.08 -12.07
C PRO A 53 -9.56 -0.17 -11.18
N ALA A 54 -8.68 -1.16 -11.33
CA ALA A 54 -8.35 -2.27 -10.42
C ALA A 54 -9.17 -3.58 -10.53
N LYS A 55 -8.56 -4.56 -11.22
CA LYS A 55 -8.91 -5.99 -11.18
C LYS A 55 -7.93 -6.68 -10.24
N LYS A 56 -8.40 -7.42 -9.22
CA LYS A 56 -7.54 -8.13 -8.25
C LYS A 56 -6.88 -9.36 -8.88
N ILE A 57 -5.59 -9.56 -8.60
CA ILE A 57 -4.88 -10.83 -8.82
C ILE A 57 -5.16 -11.79 -7.64
N LYS A 58 -5.12 -13.09 -7.92
CA LYS A 58 -5.32 -14.18 -6.95
C LYS A 58 -3.97 -14.67 -6.41
N SER A 59 -3.93 -15.03 -5.13
CA SER A 59 -3.11 -16.12 -4.62
C SER A 59 -3.93 -16.87 -3.56
N ALA A 60 -3.65 -18.16 -3.37
CA ALA A 60 -4.46 -19.02 -2.52
C ALA A 60 -3.58 -20.01 -1.75
N SER A 61 -3.85 -20.17 -0.45
CA SER A 61 -3.48 -21.37 0.30
C SER A 61 -4.51 -21.69 1.38
N VAL A 62 -4.78 -22.99 1.48
CA VAL A 62 -5.90 -23.68 2.09
C VAL A 62 -5.74 -23.87 3.61
N VAL A 63 -6.80 -23.72 4.42
CA VAL A 63 -7.15 -24.65 5.53
C VAL A 63 -8.67 -24.77 5.77
N LYS A 64 -9.23 -25.93 5.38
CA LYS A 64 -10.23 -26.81 6.07
C LYS A 64 -11.51 -26.28 6.77
N LYS A 65 -12.65 -26.49 6.08
CA LYS A 65 -14.00 -26.96 6.51
C LYS A 65 -14.42 -27.02 8.00
N THR A 66 -15.60 -26.44 8.29
CA THR A 66 -16.85 -27.05 8.88
C THR A 66 -17.94 -25.95 8.95
N ALA A 67 -19.26 -26.15 8.86
CA ALA A 67 -20.14 -27.24 8.39
C ALA A 67 -21.59 -26.68 8.18
N ALA A 68 -22.49 -27.49 7.62
CA ALA A 68 -23.97 -27.35 7.63
C ALA A 68 -24.63 -26.14 6.90
N SER A 69 -25.07 -26.39 5.66
CA SER A 69 -26.16 -25.65 5.00
C SER A 69 -27.36 -26.59 4.78
N LYS A 70 -28.59 -26.18 5.13
CA LYS A 70 -29.81 -26.96 4.81
C LYS A 70 -30.81 -26.17 3.96
N ALA A 71 -30.94 -26.65 2.72
CA ALA A 71 -32.11 -26.68 1.82
C ALA A 71 -33.02 -25.45 1.64
N LYS A 72 -33.11 -25.05 0.37
CA LYS A 72 -34.13 -24.21 -0.29
C LYS A 72 -35.25 -25.09 -0.87
N ALA A 73 -36.53 -24.68 -0.74
CA ALA A 73 -37.69 -25.08 -1.59
C ALA A 73 -38.93 -24.23 -1.18
N THR A 74 -39.46 -23.34 -2.03
CA THR A 74 -40.72 -23.49 -2.83
C THR A 74 -41.98 -23.85 -2.01
N SER A 75 -43.18 -23.27 -2.22
CA SER A 75 -43.80 -22.76 -3.46
C SER A 75 -44.92 -21.73 -3.20
N ALA A 76 -45.33 -20.97 -4.22
CA ALA A 76 -46.49 -20.08 -4.15
C ALA A 76 -47.83 -20.78 -4.41
N LYS A 77 -48.91 -20.35 -3.74
CA LYS A 77 -50.25 -20.22 -4.37
C LYS A 77 -51.15 -19.20 -3.64
N SER A 78 -52.05 -18.63 -4.44
CA SER A 78 -53.04 -17.58 -4.18
C SER A 78 -54.07 -17.86 -3.08
N ILE A 79 -54.59 -16.81 -2.42
CA ILE A 79 -55.92 -16.20 -2.70
C ILE A 79 -56.04 -14.86 -1.94
N GLN A 80 -56.76 -13.90 -2.51
CA GLN A 80 -56.80 -12.49 -2.09
C GLN A 80 -58.21 -12.12 -1.61
N ALA A 81 -58.36 -11.71 -0.34
CA ALA A 81 -59.64 -11.23 0.20
C ALA A 81 -59.48 -10.08 1.21
N LYS A 82 -59.79 -8.88 0.73
CA LYS A 82 -60.29 -7.66 1.42
C LYS A 82 -59.87 -7.32 2.87
N ALA A 83 -59.22 -6.15 2.95
CA ALA A 83 -59.58 -4.98 3.78
C ALA A 83 -58.97 -4.78 5.20
N SER A 84 -58.77 -3.48 5.50
CA SER A 84 -58.50 -2.87 6.81
C SER A 84 -57.13 -3.07 7.48
N SER A 85 -56.05 -2.59 6.84
CA SER A 85 -54.78 -2.34 7.52
C SER A 85 -54.78 -0.99 8.26
N ALA A 86 -55.21 -0.97 9.52
CA ALA A 86 -54.89 0.12 10.43
C ALA A 86 -53.37 0.10 10.73
N VAL A 87 -52.60 1.04 10.17
CA VAL A 87 -51.14 1.07 10.31
C VAL A 87 -50.75 1.48 11.73
N LYS A 88 -50.45 0.47 12.57
CA LYS A 88 -49.74 0.69 13.84
C LYS A 88 -48.32 1.18 13.55
N LYS A 89 -47.92 2.15 14.37
CA LYS A 89 -46.70 2.95 14.28
C LYS A 89 -45.48 2.17 14.78
N SER A 90 -44.45 2.05 13.96
CA SER A 90 -43.10 1.62 14.38
C SER A 90 -42.29 2.82 14.90
N PRO A 91 -41.32 2.63 15.81
CA PRO A 91 -40.87 3.69 16.71
C PRO A 91 -39.85 4.65 16.09
N ALA A 92 -39.97 5.93 16.45
CA ALA A 92 -39.01 6.98 16.08
C ALA A 92 -37.95 7.18 17.18
N ALA A 93 -36.80 7.72 16.77
CA ALA A 93 -35.66 8.11 17.60
C ALA A 93 -36.02 8.86 18.90
N PRO A 94 -35.17 8.79 19.95
CA PRO A 94 -35.50 9.33 21.28
C PRO A 94 -35.82 10.83 21.19
N LYS A 95 -37.00 11.19 21.66
CA LYS A 95 -37.44 12.60 21.75
C LYS A 95 -36.68 13.29 22.89
N PRO A 96 -36.25 14.55 22.72
CA PRO A 96 -35.78 15.35 23.86
C PRO A 96 -36.89 15.44 24.91
N LYS A 97 -36.50 15.41 26.19
CA LYS A 97 -37.43 15.59 27.31
C LYS A 97 -38.07 16.99 27.20
N PRO A 98 -39.39 17.14 27.42
CA PRO A 98 -40.01 18.47 27.45
C PRO A 98 -39.42 19.26 28.62
N MET A 99 -38.90 20.46 28.35
CA MET A 99 -38.45 21.37 29.41
C MET A 99 -39.64 21.96 30.17
N ASN A 100 -39.45 22.26 31.46
CA ASN A 100 -40.48 22.94 32.25
C ASN A 100 -40.69 24.37 31.73
N ALA A 101 -41.88 24.94 31.95
CA ALA A 101 -42.26 26.21 31.32
C ALA A 101 -41.35 27.41 31.68
N GLY A 102 -40.87 27.48 32.93
CA GLY A 102 -39.93 28.52 33.36
C GLY A 102 -38.53 28.35 32.77
N ASP A 103 -37.98 27.13 32.87
CA ASP A 103 -36.68 26.76 32.28
C ASP A 103 -36.66 27.00 30.76
N ALA A 104 -37.78 26.74 30.09
CA ALA A 104 -37.97 26.96 28.66
C ALA A 104 -37.96 28.45 28.27
N GLU A 105 -38.55 29.34 29.09
CA GLU A 105 -38.54 30.78 28.84
C GLU A 105 -37.12 31.36 28.99
N ALA A 106 -36.43 31.00 30.08
CA ALA A 106 -35.04 31.39 30.32
C ALA A 106 -34.09 30.87 29.22
N ALA A 107 -34.25 29.63 28.77
CA ALA A 107 -33.43 29.05 27.71
C ALA A 107 -33.64 29.72 26.34
N VAL A 108 -34.87 30.13 26.01
CA VAL A 108 -35.17 30.90 24.79
C VAL A 108 -34.52 32.28 24.86
N LEU A 109 -34.65 32.98 26.00
CA LEU A 109 -34.05 34.30 26.19
C LEU A 109 -32.52 34.25 26.12
N ASP A 110 -31.89 33.31 26.83
CA ASP A 110 -30.43 33.16 26.84
C ASP A 110 -29.89 32.79 25.44
N TYR A 111 -30.59 31.93 24.70
CA TYR A 111 -30.28 31.63 23.30
C TYR A 111 -30.38 32.88 22.41
N MET A 112 -31.46 33.65 22.50
CA MET A 112 -31.66 34.86 21.69
C MET A 112 -30.68 35.98 22.07
N ARG A 113 -30.30 36.10 23.35
CA ARG A 113 -29.29 37.04 23.84
C ARG A 113 -27.89 36.68 23.32
N LYS A 114 -27.48 35.41 23.41
CA LYS A 114 -26.18 34.92 22.93
C LYS A 114 -26.00 35.06 21.42
N THR A 115 -27.07 34.86 20.66
CA THR A 115 -27.03 34.96 19.19
C THR A 115 -27.25 36.37 18.66
N ASN A 116 -27.98 37.21 19.40
CA ASN A 116 -28.41 38.57 19.07
C ASN A 116 -28.88 38.77 17.61
N ARG A 117 -29.59 37.77 17.06
CA ARG A 117 -30.05 37.74 15.66
C ARG A 117 -31.59 37.72 15.59
N PRO A 118 -32.19 38.33 14.56
CA PRO A 118 -33.63 38.27 14.34
C PRO A 118 -34.05 36.87 13.85
N TYR A 119 -35.04 36.27 14.51
CA TYR A 119 -35.54 34.94 14.19
C TYR A 119 -37.06 34.92 14.02
N SER A 120 -37.54 34.02 13.14
CA SER A 120 -38.97 33.66 13.10
C SER A 120 -39.32 32.63 14.18
N LEU A 121 -40.60 32.52 14.53
CA LEU A 121 -41.11 31.45 15.41
C LEU A 121 -40.64 30.04 14.97
N LEU A 122 -40.57 29.78 13.66
CA LEU A 122 -40.12 28.48 13.13
C LEU A 122 -38.63 28.29 13.36
N ASN A 123 -37.82 29.33 13.13
CA ASN A 123 -36.38 29.27 13.31
C ASN A 123 -36.03 29.02 14.78
N VAL A 124 -36.69 29.71 15.73
CA VAL A 124 -36.50 29.46 17.17
C VAL A 124 -36.91 28.03 17.54
N PHE A 125 -38.03 27.51 17.00
CA PHE A 125 -38.48 26.14 17.25
C PHE A 125 -37.48 25.08 16.77
N GLU A 126 -36.81 25.32 15.65
CA GLU A 126 -35.81 24.40 15.09
C GLU A 126 -34.44 24.53 15.76
N ASN A 127 -34.00 25.75 16.08
CA ASN A 127 -32.76 26.01 16.80
C ASN A 127 -32.82 25.54 18.27
N MET A 128 -33.98 25.55 18.91
CA MET A 128 -34.24 24.92 20.22
C MET A 128 -34.44 23.39 20.11
N HIS A 129 -34.03 22.76 19.00
CA HIS A 129 -34.14 21.32 18.72
C HIS A 129 -35.52 20.71 19.00
N ARG A 130 -36.59 21.49 18.84
CA ARG A 130 -37.99 21.09 19.11
C ARG A 130 -38.26 20.67 20.57
N ALA A 131 -37.43 21.12 21.52
CA ALA A 131 -37.60 20.87 22.96
C ALA A 131 -38.87 21.50 23.55
N ILE A 132 -39.36 22.58 22.94
CA ILE A 132 -40.58 23.31 23.32
C ILE A 132 -41.61 23.13 22.21
N ALA A 133 -42.85 22.77 22.56
CA ALA A 133 -43.93 22.62 21.58
C ALA A 133 -44.29 23.97 20.93
N LYS A 134 -44.50 24.01 19.60
CA LYS A 134 -44.82 25.23 18.83
C LYS A 134 -45.82 26.21 19.50
N PRO A 135 -47.03 25.79 19.94
CA PRO A 135 -47.98 26.72 20.56
C PRO A 135 -47.52 27.22 21.94
N SER A 136 -46.67 26.47 22.65
CA SER A 136 -46.04 26.94 23.89
C SER A 136 -44.97 27.98 23.56
N LEU A 137 -44.12 27.72 22.56
CA LEU A 137 -43.09 28.66 22.14
C LEU A 137 -43.67 30.00 21.66
N THR A 138 -44.81 30.00 20.96
CA THR A 138 -45.50 31.26 20.60
C THR A 138 -45.88 32.06 21.85
N LYS A 139 -46.45 31.41 22.87
CA LYS A 139 -46.82 32.06 24.13
C LYS A 139 -45.60 32.57 24.89
N LEU A 140 -44.52 31.78 24.95
CA LEU A 140 -43.26 32.20 25.58
C LEU A 140 -42.66 33.44 24.89
N LEU A 141 -42.57 33.43 23.55
CA LEU A 141 -42.05 34.58 22.80
C LEU A 141 -42.94 35.82 22.93
N ASP A 142 -44.27 35.66 22.93
CA ASP A 142 -45.19 36.78 23.14
C ASP A 142 -45.16 37.30 24.60
N ASN A 143 -44.91 36.44 25.60
CA ASN A 143 -44.66 36.85 26.98
C ASN A 143 -43.34 37.62 27.14
N LEU A 144 -42.26 37.15 26.50
CA LEU A 144 -40.96 37.84 26.48
C LEU A 144 -41.02 39.19 25.77
N VAL A 145 -41.94 39.35 24.82
CA VAL A 145 -42.27 40.66 24.21
C VAL A 145 -43.05 41.55 25.16
N ALA A 146 -44.00 40.99 25.93
CA ALA A 146 -44.74 41.73 26.96
C ALA A 146 -43.86 42.17 28.14
N LYS A 147 -42.72 41.51 28.37
CA LYS A 147 -41.67 41.90 29.33
C LYS A 147 -40.67 42.92 28.78
N GLU A 148 -40.83 43.36 27.53
CA GLU A 148 -39.91 44.26 26.81
C GLU A 148 -38.46 43.74 26.63
N GLU A 149 -38.21 42.47 26.93
CA GLU A 149 -36.92 41.80 26.71
C GLU A 149 -36.71 41.49 25.22
N LEU A 150 -37.77 41.04 24.55
CA LEU A 150 -37.82 40.87 23.09
C LEU A 150 -38.68 41.94 22.44
N VAL A 151 -38.36 42.28 21.19
CA VAL A 151 -39.24 43.06 20.31
C VAL A 151 -39.75 42.14 19.21
N SER A 152 -41.05 42.20 18.92
CA SER A 152 -41.63 41.52 17.75
C SER A 152 -42.03 42.52 16.67
N LYS A 153 -41.78 42.15 15.41
CA LYS A 153 -42.21 42.91 14.23
C LYS A 153 -42.93 41.98 13.25
N THR A 154 -44.14 42.37 12.88
CA THR A 154 -44.98 41.63 11.94
C THR A 154 -44.73 42.10 10.51
N TYR A 155 -44.56 41.13 9.61
CA TYR A 155 -44.36 41.33 8.18
C TYR A 155 -45.38 40.45 7.44
N GLY A 156 -46.56 41.03 7.17
CA GLY A 156 -47.70 40.31 6.62
C GLY A 156 -48.13 39.14 7.52
N LYS A 157 -47.91 37.91 7.06
CA LYS A 157 -48.24 36.68 7.81
C LYS A 157 -47.12 36.18 8.74
N ALA A 158 -45.92 36.74 8.65
CA ALA A 158 -44.77 36.33 9.46
C ALA A 158 -44.56 37.29 10.65
N LYS A 159 -44.14 36.74 11.80
CA LYS A 159 -43.69 37.52 12.96
C LYS A 159 -42.23 37.19 13.23
N ILE A 160 -41.39 38.22 13.29
CA ILE A 160 -39.96 38.14 13.60
C ILE A 160 -39.76 38.67 15.01
N TYR A 161 -38.98 37.95 15.81
CA TYR A 161 -38.59 38.31 17.18
C TYR A 161 -37.08 38.58 17.23
N TYR A 162 -36.67 39.58 17.98
CA TYR A 162 -35.26 39.94 18.18
C TYR A 162 -35.08 40.55 19.58
N MET A 163 -33.85 40.51 20.10
CA MET A 163 -33.54 41.09 21.41
C MET A 163 -33.73 42.61 21.37
N ASN A 164 -34.28 43.20 22.43
CA ASN A 164 -34.45 44.65 22.53
C ASN A 164 -33.08 45.35 22.66
N GLN A 165 -32.61 45.99 21.57
CA GLN A 165 -31.32 46.67 21.56
C GLN A 165 -31.31 47.96 22.39
N ASN A 166 -32.48 48.54 22.69
CA ASN A 166 -32.57 49.76 23.50
C ASN A 166 -32.14 49.52 24.96
N ASN A 167 -32.14 48.26 25.40
CA ASN A 167 -31.72 47.85 26.73
C ASN A 167 -30.20 47.56 26.81
N LEU A 168 -29.46 47.73 25.69
CA LEU A 168 -28.01 47.59 25.65
C LEU A 168 -27.37 48.98 25.79
N PRO A 169 -26.28 49.12 26.58
CA PRO A 169 -25.54 50.38 26.65
C PRO A 169 -24.92 50.67 25.28
N VAL A 170 -25.15 51.86 24.75
CA VAL A 170 -24.46 52.37 23.55
C VAL A 170 -23.09 52.86 24.00
N PRO A 171 -21.97 52.29 23.50
CA PRO A 171 -20.63 52.76 23.84
C PRO A 171 -20.42 54.20 23.36
N SER A 172 -19.65 54.98 24.12
CA SER A 172 -19.12 56.25 23.62
C SER A 172 -18.08 56.00 22.51
N GLU A 173 -17.83 57.01 21.67
CA GLU A 173 -16.82 56.92 20.60
C GLU A 173 -15.41 56.63 21.14
N ALA A 174 -15.07 57.17 22.32
CA ALA A 174 -13.81 56.90 23.00
C ALA A 174 -13.70 55.44 23.49
N GLU A 175 -14.75 54.88 24.09
CA GLU A 175 -14.79 53.48 24.50
C GLU A 175 -14.75 52.53 23.30
N HIS A 176 -15.40 52.91 22.19
CA HIS A 176 -15.37 52.13 20.96
C HIS A 176 -13.97 52.05 20.36
N LEU A 177 -13.24 53.18 20.30
CA LEU A 177 -11.84 53.21 19.84
C LEU A 177 -10.91 52.40 20.77
N ALA A 178 -11.09 52.51 22.09
CA ALA A 178 -10.32 51.72 23.05
C ALA A 178 -10.58 50.21 22.92
N LEU A 179 -11.84 49.81 22.68
CA LEU A 179 -12.19 48.41 22.40
C LEU A 179 -11.64 47.93 21.06
N GLU A 180 -11.64 48.76 20.00
CA GLU A 180 -10.97 48.41 18.74
C GLU A 180 -9.47 48.18 18.92
N GLU A 181 -8.79 49.00 19.72
CA GLU A 181 -7.37 48.84 20.02
C GLU A 181 -7.12 47.54 20.79
N GLN A 182 -7.91 47.25 21.82
CA GLN A 182 -7.85 45.98 22.55
C GLN A 182 -8.10 44.76 21.64
N ILE A 183 -9.07 44.84 20.72
CA ILE A 183 -9.32 43.78 19.74
C ILE A 183 -8.12 43.60 18.82
N LYS A 184 -7.50 44.68 18.33
CA LYS A 184 -6.28 44.63 17.50
C LYS A 184 -5.11 44.00 18.26
N THR A 185 -4.90 44.36 19.53
CA THR A 185 -3.87 43.75 20.38
C THR A 185 -4.12 42.26 20.60
N VAL A 186 -5.31 41.88 21.10
CA VAL A 186 -5.64 40.49 21.40
C VAL A 186 -5.62 39.61 20.14
N THR A 187 -6.03 40.13 18.98
CA THR A 187 -5.95 39.36 17.72
C THR A 187 -4.50 39.18 17.23
N ALA A 188 -3.62 40.15 17.45
CA ALA A 188 -2.19 39.99 17.19
C ALA A 188 -1.54 38.97 18.15
N ASP A 189 -1.87 39.03 19.45
CA ASP A 189 -1.37 38.09 20.47
C ASP A 189 -1.84 36.66 20.20
N CYS A 190 -3.11 36.48 19.79
CA CYS A 190 -3.63 35.18 19.35
C CYS A 190 -2.87 34.65 18.13
N ALA A 191 -2.62 35.49 17.13
CA ALA A 191 -1.90 35.09 15.92
C ALA A 191 -0.43 34.70 16.22
N ALA A 192 0.24 35.44 17.11
CA ALA A 192 1.58 35.09 17.58
C ALA A 192 1.59 33.75 18.34
N SER A 193 0.65 33.58 19.29
CA SER A 193 0.50 32.33 20.07
C SER A 193 0.20 31.12 19.17
N GLU A 194 -0.64 31.28 18.15
CA GLU A 194 -0.90 30.24 17.15
C GLU A 194 0.35 29.88 16.32
N GLN A 195 1.21 30.85 16.02
CA GLN A 195 2.45 30.61 15.29
C GLN A 195 3.49 29.90 16.16
N GLU A 196 3.63 30.30 17.43
CA GLU A 196 4.47 29.61 18.40
C GLU A 196 4.01 28.15 18.62
N LEU A 197 2.71 27.93 18.76
CA LEU A 197 2.13 26.60 18.89
C LEU A 197 2.43 25.72 17.67
N LYS A 198 2.22 26.23 16.44
CA LYS A 198 2.56 25.50 15.19
C LYS A 198 4.05 25.16 15.10
N ASN A 199 4.93 26.07 15.53
CA ASN A 199 6.38 25.82 15.57
C ASN A 199 6.72 24.73 16.61
N ALA A 200 6.13 24.81 17.81
CA ALA A 200 6.31 23.81 18.86
C ALA A 200 5.82 22.42 18.41
N GLU A 201 4.62 22.33 17.82
CA GLU A 201 4.08 21.09 17.25
C GLU A 201 4.99 20.51 16.16
N ALA A 202 5.54 21.35 15.27
CA ALA A 202 6.48 20.91 14.25
C ALA A 202 7.78 20.35 14.85
N THR A 203 8.35 21.01 15.87
CA THR A 203 9.55 20.49 16.57
C THR A 203 9.26 19.20 17.32
N LEU A 204 8.12 19.11 18.02
CA LEU A 204 7.70 17.91 18.74
C LEU A 204 7.45 16.74 17.78
N SER A 205 6.79 16.99 16.64
CA SER A 205 6.62 15.97 15.59
C SER A 205 7.95 15.53 15.00
N GLY A 206 8.91 16.45 14.82
CA GLY A 206 10.26 16.11 14.35
C GLY A 206 11.00 15.18 15.32
N ILE A 207 10.98 15.50 16.61
CA ILE A 207 11.62 14.70 17.66
C ILE A 207 10.90 13.36 17.87
N THR A 208 9.56 13.34 17.86
CA THR A 208 8.78 12.10 18.08
C THR A 208 8.86 11.11 16.90
N LEU A 209 9.25 11.58 15.71
CA LEU A 209 9.55 10.72 14.55
C LEU A 209 10.96 10.11 14.60
N GLN A 210 11.84 10.58 15.48
CA GLN A 210 13.16 9.99 15.68
C GLN A 210 13.04 8.73 16.55
N ILE A 211 13.89 7.75 16.27
CA ILE A 211 14.05 6.56 17.10
C ILE A 211 14.59 6.96 18.48
N SER A 212 14.19 6.26 19.55
CA SER A 212 14.70 6.58 20.89
C SER A 212 16.18 6.23 21.01
N ASP A 213 16.94 6.95 21.85
CA ASP A 213 18.37 6.68 22.07
C ASP A 213 18.62 5.23 22.50
N ALA A 214 17.71 4.63 23.29
CA ALA A 214 17.79 3.25 23.74
C ALA A 214 17.57 2.24 22.61
N ASP A 215 16.66 2.52 21.68
CA ASP A 215 16.44 1.69 20.49
C ASP A 215 17.58 1.87 19.47
N LEU A 216 18.18 3.05 19.40
CA LEU A 216 19.37 3.34 18.58
C LEU A 216 20.60 2.59 19.09
N ASP A 217 20.83 2.60 20.41
CA ASP A 217 21.87 1.78 21.07
C ASP A 217 21.69 0.28 20.83
N ALA A 218 20.43 -0.20 20.79
CA ALA A 218 20.12 -1.59 20.48
C ALA A 218 20.39 -1.93 19.01
N ALA A 219 20.00 -1.03 18.09
CA ALA A 219 20.23 -1.18 16.66
C ALA A 219 21.73 -1.14 16.31
N LEU A 220 22.51 -0.27 16.95
CA LEU A 220 23.98 -0.22 16.79
C LEU A 220 24.62 -1.54 17.22
N LYS A 221 24.30 -2.06 18.41
CA LYS A 221 24.82 -3.35 18.88
C LYS A 221 24.48 -4.50 17.93
N GLN A 222 23.25 -4.54 17.42
CA GLN A 222 22.86 -5.56 16.44
C GLN A 222 23.66 -5.43 15.13
N LEU A 223 23.84 -4.20 14.62
CA LEU A 223 24.62 -3.96 13.40
C LEU A 223 26.11 -4.29 13.58
N ASP A 224 26.70 -3.98 14.73
CA ASP A 224 28.08 -4.32 15.08
C ASP A 224 28.28 -5.84 15.19
N GLU A 225 27.34 -6.55 15.82
CA GLU A 225 27.32 -8.02 15.86
C GLU A 225 27.17 -8.62 14.45
N GLU A 226 26.24 -8.11 13.64
CA GLU A 226 26.05 -8.56 12.26
C GLU A 226 27.30 -8.32 11.41
N ALA A 227 27.92 -7.13 11.48
CA ALA A 227 29.17 -6.78 10.83
C ALA A 227 30.31 -7.73 11.24
N ALA A 228 30.53 -7.93 12.54
CA ALA A 228 31.55 -8.85 13.03
C ALA A 228 31.31 -10.32 12.60
N THR A 229 30.06 -10.76 12.41
CA THR A 229 29.80 -12.08 11.81
C THR A 229 30.03 -12.12 10.31
N LEU A 230 29.83 -11.01 9.59
CA LEU A 230 30.09 -10.90 8.16
C LEU A 230 31.59 -10.84 7.87
N GLU A 231 32.36 -10.08 8.65
CA GLU A 231 33.82 -10.04 8.57
C GLU A 231 34.45 -11.43 8.76
N LYS A 232 34.05 -12.16 9.81
CA LYS A 232 34.50 -13.54 10.03
C LYS A 232 34.13 -14.49 8.89
N LYS A 233 32.96 -14.29 8.26
CA LYS A 233 32.57 -15.06 7.05
C LYS A 233 33.46 -14.70 5.88
N VAL A 234 33.76 -13.41 5.65
CA VAL A 234 34.69 -12.97 4.60
C VAL A 234 36.08 -13.56 4.82
N GLU A 235 36.65 -13.43 6.01
CA GLU A 235 37.96 -14.01 6.39
C GLU A 235 38.02 -15.53 6.16
N THR A 236 36.92 -16.26 6.47
CA THR A 236 36.81 -17.70 6.20
C THR A 236 36.70 -18.03 4.71
N LEU A 237 36.09 -17.14 3.91
CA LEU A 237 35.86 -17.34 2.48
C LEU A 237 37.08 -16.94 1.62
N ASP A 238 37.91 -16.01 2.12
CA ASP A 238 39.09 -15.40 1.49
C ASP A 238 40.41 -16.13 1.83
N GLN A 239 40.32 -17.29 2.51
CA GLN A 239 41.49 -18.11 2.80
C GLN A 239 42.21 -18.53 1.50
N PRO A 240 43.55 -18.48 1.44
CA PRO A 240 44.32 -18.65 0.19
C PRO A 240 44.18 -20.04 -0.43
N ASP A 241 43.76 -21.04 0.33
CA ASP A 241 43.51 -22.42 -0.13
C ASP A 241 42.15 -22.56 -0.88
N ARG A 242 41.39 -21.46 -1.02
CA ARG A 242 40.01 -21.46 -1.52
C ARG A 242 39.80 -20.45 -2.65
N SER A 243 40.30 -20.77 -3.85
CA SER A 243 40.04 -19.98 -5.07
C SER A 243 38.54 -19.70 -5.28
N PRO A 244 38.09 -18.44 -5.33
CA PRO A 244 36.70 -18.11 -5.64
C PRO A 244 36.36 -18.51 -7.08
N VAL A 245 35.43 -19.45 -7.25
CA VAL A 245 34.90 -19.79 -8.58
C VAL A 245 33.62 -19.00 -8.83
N SER A 246 33.61 -18.17 -9.87
CA SER A 246 32.41 -17.40 -10.22
C SER A 246 31.22 -18.33 -10.50
N PRO A 247 29.98 -17.96 -10.12
CA PRO A 247 28.80 -18.80 -10.38
C PRO A 247 28.67 -19.19 -11.86
N GLY A 248 28.92 -18.25 -12.77
CA GLY A 248 28.94 -18.51 -14.22
C GLY A 248 29.98 -19.56 -14.64
N ARG A 249 31.21 -19.50 -14.11
CA ARG A 249 32.25 -20.52 -14.41
C ARG A 249 31.87 -21.89 -13.85
N LYS A 250 31.27 -21.94 -12.65
CA LYS A 250 30.78 -23.19 -12.03
C LYS A 250 29.67 -23.84 -12.87
N ASP A 251 28.70 -23.06 -13.33
CA ASP A 251 27.59 -23.59 -14.12
C ASP A 251 27.99 -23.92 -15.57
N ALA A 252 28.92 -23.17 -16.17
CA ALA A 252 29.55 -23.55 -17.44
C ALA A 252 30.31 -24.89 -17.33
N LEU A 253 31.04 -25.11 -16.24
CA LEU A 253 31.75 -26.38 -16.00
C LEU A 253 30.78 -27.54 -15.79
N LYS A 254 29.70 -27.36 -15.02
CA LYS A 254 28.62 -28.36 -14.91
C LYS A 254 28.00 -28.70 -16.26
N ARG A 255 27.68 -27.69 -17.08
CA ARG A 255 27.13 -27.90 -18.44
C ARG A 255 28.10 -28.73 -19.29
N LYS A 256 29.39 -28.35 -19.35
CA LYS A 256 30.42 -29.12 -20.06
C LYS A 256 30.49 -30.57 -19.56
N PHE A 257 30.53 -30.79 -18.25
CA PHE A 257 30.52 -32.12 -17.65
C PHE A 257 29.29 -32.95 -18.06
N THR A 258 28.09 -32.38 -17.96
CA THR A 258 26.84 -33.05 -18.37
C THR A 258 26.84 -33.39 -19.87
N THR A 259 27.34 -32.50 -20.72
CA THR A 259 27.48 -32.75 -22.16
C THR A 259 28.43 -33.91 -22.43
N TYR A 260 29.65 -33.88 -21.87
CA TYR A 260 30.64 -34.94 -22.09
C TYR A 260 30.19 -36.28 -21.51
N ARG A 261 29.59 -36.31 -20.31
CA ARG A 261 29.00 -37.53 -19.71
C ARG A 261 27.89 -38.10 -20.59
N THR A 262 26.99 -37.26 -21.10
CA THR A 262 25.89 -37.71 -21.97
C THR A 262 26.42 -38.29 -23.28
N ALA A 263 27.40 -37.62 -23.89
CA ALA A 263 28.05 -38.09 -25.11
C ALA A 263 28.79 -39.43 -24.90
N TRP A 264 29.49 -39.59 -23.77
CA TRP A 264 30.17 -40.84 -23.41
C TRP A 264 29.18 -42.00 -23.23
N VAL A 265 28.11 -41.82 -22.45
CA VAL A 265 27.05 -42.83 -22.28
C VAL A 265 26.43 -43.23 -23.62
N GLN A 266 26.10 -42.24 -24.46
CA GLN A 266 25.48 -42.48 -25.76
C GLN A 266 26.43 -43.22 -26.72
N ARG A 267 27.70 -42.81 -26.80
CA ARG A 267 28.72 -43.47 -27.64
C ARG A 267 29.01 -44.89 -27.15
N LYS A 268 29.14 -45.11 -25.84
CA LYS A 268 29.32 -46.44 -25.25
C LYS A 268 28.17 -47.37 -25.60
N ARG A 269 26.92 -46.88 -25.53
CA ARG A 269 25.74 -47.66 -25.95
C ARG A 269 25.81 -48.02 -27.43
N ILE A 270 26.03 -47.05 -28.32
CA ILE A 270 26.10 -47.29 -29.77
C ILE A 270 27.22 -48.27 -30.14
N ALA A 271 28.40 -48.14 -29.53
CA ALA A 271 29.52 -49.05 -29.75
C ALA A 271 29.16 -50.48 -29.30
N MET A 272 28.60 -50.65 -28.09
CA MET A 272 28.19 -51.96 -27.59
C MET A 272 27.03 -52.56 -28.39
N ASP A 273 26.06 -51.77 -28.84
CA ASP A 273 24.98 -52.22 -29.72
C ASP A 273 25.54 -52.76 -31.05
N GLY A 274 26.52 -52.07 -31.64
CA GLY A 274 27.21 -52.52 -32.86
C GLY A 274 28.04 -53.79 -32.66
N VAL A 275 28.79 -53.89 -31.56
CA VAL A 275 29.56 -55.11 -31.22
C VAL A 275 28.62 -56.30 -30.97
N ASN A 276 27.47 -56.09 -30.32
CA ASN A 276 26.47 -57.15 -30.13
C ASN A 276 25.89 -57.63 -31.47
N GLN A 277 25.56 -56.72 -32.40
CA GLN A 277 25.09 -57.11 -33.74
C GLN A 277 26.12 -57.94 -34.52
N ILE A 278 27.42 -57.59 -34.40
CA ILE A 278 28.51 -58.38 -35.00
C ILE A 278 28.65 -59.74 -34.29
N ALA A 279 28.52 -59.78 -32.97
CA ALA A 279 28.58 -61.02 -32.19
C ALA A 279 27.46 -62.00 -32.56
N ASP A 280 26.22 -61.50 -32.68
CA ASP A 280 25.06 -62.26 -33.15
C ASP A 280 25.27 -62.77 -34.59
N GLY A 281 25.73 -61.91 -35.51
CA GLY A 281 25.99 -62.28 -36.90
C GLY A 281 27.17 -63.25 -37.12
N MET A 282 28.07 -63.36 -36.14
CA MET A 282 29.22 -64.29 -36.17
C MET A 282 29.01 -65.55 -35.29
N GLU A 283 27.86 -65.68 -34.63
CA GLU A 283 27.59 -66.71 -33.60
C GLU A 283 28.66 -66.78 -32.49
N LYS A 284 29.23 -65.62 -32.12
CA LYS A 284 30.31 -65.50 -31.11
C LYS A 284 29.85 -64.73 -29.87
N LYS A 285 30.54 -64.92 -28.76
CA LYS A 285 30.31 -64.13 -27.53
C LYS A 285 30.87 -62.72 -27.71
N THR A 286 30.15 -61.69 -27.28
CA THR A 286 30.52 -60.26 -27.35
C THR A 286 31.99 -60.00 -26.95
N LYS A 287 32.48 -60.61 -25.87
CA LYS A 287 33.88 -60.47 -25.42
C LYS A 287 34.91 -60.91 -26.47
N ALA A 288 34.69 -62.04 -27.12
CA ALA A 288 35.58 -62.54 -28.17
C ALA A 288 35.50 -61.71 -29.48
N VAL A 289 34.51 -60.83 -29.60
CA VAL A 289 34.42 -59.84 -30.69
C VAL A 289 35.13 -58.54 -30.28
N LEU A 290 34.99 -58.09 -29.03
CA LEU A 290 35.78 -56.96 -28.50
C LEU A 290 37.28 -57.22 -28.63
N ASP A 291 37.75 -58.41 -28.20
CA ASP A 291 39.15 -58.83 -28.32
C ASP A 291 39.64 -58.87 -29.79
N LEU A 292 38.77 -59.25 -30.73
CA LEU A 292 39.10 -59.40 -32.15
C LEU A 292 39.07 -58.08 -32.92
N VAL A 293 38.23 -57.13 -32.51
CA VAL A 293 38.15 -55.77 -33.07
C VAL A 293 39.14 -54.82 -32.37
N GLY A 294 39.69 -55.21 -31.21
CA GLY A 294 40.66 -54.41 -30.44
C GLY A 294 40.01 -53.27 -29.66
N VAL A 295 38.78 -53.46 -29.17
CA VAL A 295 38.03 -52.43 -28.43
C VAL A 295 38.16 -52.67 -26.92
N GLU A 296 38.98 -51.85 -26.27
CA GLU A 296 39.11 -51.80 -24.81
C GLU A 296 37.83 -51.25 -24.15
N THR A 297 37.46 -51.78 -23.01
CA THR A 297 36.29 -51.36 -22.22
C THR A 297 36.64 -50.33 -21.15
N ASP A 298 35.67 -49.52 -20.73
CA ASP A 298 35.85 -48.55 -19.61
C ASP A 298 36.45 -49.21 -18.35
N GLU A 299 36.14 -50.48 -18.08
CA GLU A 299 36.65 -51.23 -16.93
C GLU A 299 38.15 -51.54 -17.04
N GLU A 300 38.63 -51.80 -18.26
CA GLU A 300 40.05 -52.02 -18.59
C GLU A 300 40.84 -50.70 -18.59
N ALA A 301 40.19 -49.61 -19.00
CA ALA A 301 40.70 -48.24 -18.82
C ALA A 301 40.67 -47.73 -17.35
N GLY A 302 40.27 -48.58 -16.39
CA GLY A 302 40.28 -48.29 -14.96
C GLY A 302 39.04 -47.55 -14.42
N ILE A 303 38.02 -47.33 -15.26
CA ILE A 303 36.81 -46.59 -14.92
C ILE A 303 35.69 -47.56 -14.54
N LYS A 304 35.59 -47.85 -13.23
CA LYS A 304 34.61 -48.80 -12.69
C LYS A 304 33.17 -48.28 -12.67
N GLU A 305 32.98 -46.98 -12.48
CA GLU A 305 31.67 -46.32 -12.47
C GLU A 305 31.76 -44.95 -13.15
N LEU A 306 30.67 -44.51 -13.80
CA LEU A 306 30.63 -43.22 -14.51
C LEU A 306 30.51 -42.04 -13.52
N PRO A 307 31.49 -41.11 -13.47
CA PRO A 307 31.52 -40.03 -12.48
C PRO A 307 30.24 -39.17 -12.44
N THR A 308 29.66 -38.98 -11.27
CA THR A 308 28.47 -38.15 -11.01
C THR A 308 28.85 -36.80 -10.38
N ILE A 309 28.09 -35.74 -10.68
CA ILE A 309 28.07 -34.45 -9.96
C ILE A 309 26.96 -34.48 -8.91
#